data_AF-J7G270-F1
#
_entry.id   AF-J7G270-F1
#
_cell.length_a   1.000
_cell.length_b   1.000
_cell.length_c   1.000
_cell.angle_alpha   90.00
_cell.angle_beta   90.00
_cell.angle_gamma   90.00
#
_symmetry.space_group_name_H-M   'P 1'
#
loop_
_entity.id
_entity.type
_entity.pdbx_description
1 polymer ?
#
loop_
_entity_poly.entity_id
_entity_poly.type
_entity_poly.pdbx_seq_one_letter_code
_entity_poly.pdbx_strand_id
1 'polypeptide(L)'
;MTVNALALSAAEQQDLDARVGKEIDAARLRRADNAFFGEARKAESVTPEAALAIAHRWRAMTKAFMFTTLSGLGVMARRFQGQDAPDHELLAAFQTVYQVIGDDLDNAAPAFREVAPRGPAGIHYVWWEDTVLKPVAAHVAEEDRQSAAVLPRAVTGLLDSMDRLATHPLGAAVQLRVVEDIALDIAVGFRRLYAKVEVPGTTLFAGRDDLAWVDSHIKAETMHAAQVSDEDTGMTRLVADREQAEEFLTAVREYAAHWSAALETYAQALRDGHA
;
A
#
# COMPACT_ATOMS: atom_id res chain seq x y z
N MET A 1 -21.09 -11.68 -33.48
CA MET A 1 -20.18 -11.61 -32.32
C MET A 1 -19.19 -12.74 -32.45
N THR A 2 -18.01 -12.45 -32.98
CA THR A 2 -16.87 -13.39 -32.95
C THR A 2 -16.32 -13.33 -31.53
N VAL A 3 -16.50 -14.40 -30.77
CA VAL A 3 -15.81 -14.56 -29.48
C VAL A 3 -14.32 -14.53 -29.81
N ASN A 4 -13.62 -13.52 -29.31
CA ASN A 4 -12.18 -13.42 -29.48
C ASN A 4 -11.56 -14.60 -28.72
N ALA A 5 -11.09 -15.62 -29.42
CA ALA A 5 -10.63 -16.90 -28.84
C ALA A 5 -9.43 -16.77 -27.88
N LEU A 6 -8.91 -15.55 -27.73
CA LEU A 6 -7.79 -15.18 -26.87
C LEU A 6 -8.23 -14.54 -25.55
N ALA A 7 -9.49 -14.10 -25.42
CA ALA A 7 -9.98 -13.50 -24.18
C ALA A 7 -10.12 -14.56 -23.07
N LEU A 8 -9.81 -14.17 -21.82
CA LEU A 8 -10.01 -15.05 -20.67
C LEU A 8 -11.51 -15.34 -20.46
N SER A 9 -11.84 -16.60 -20.20
CA SER A 9 -13.16 -16.96 -19.69
C SER A 9 -13.32 -16.56 -18.22
N ALA A 10 -14.56 -16.46 -17.72
CA ALA A 10 -14.81 -16.18 -16.30
C ALA A 10 -14.12 -17.17 -15.35
N ALA A 11 -14.02 -18.45 -15.73
CA ALA A 11 -13.31 -19.45 -14.94
C ALA A 11 -11.79 -19.21 -14.92
N GLU A 12 -11.21 -18.77 -16.03
CA GLU A 12 -9.79 -18.41 -16.10
C GLU A 12 -9.50 -17.11 -15.33
N GLN A 13 -10.45 -16.18 -15.33
CA GLN A 13 -10.37 -14.95 -14.54
C GLN A 13 -10.34 -15.25 -13.03
N GLN A 14 -11.21 -16.15 -12.58
CA GLN A 14 -11.25 -16.60 -11.19
C GLN A 14 -9.99 -17.38 -10.80
N ASP A 15 -9.48 -18.24 -11.69
CA ASP A 15 -8.21 -18.94 -11.45
C ASP A 15 -7.03 -17.96 -11.34
N LEU A 16 -6.99 -16.93 -12.20
CA LEU A 16 -5.97 -15.89 -12.14
C LEU A 16 -5.99 -15.16 -10.79
N ASP A 17 -7.15 -14.72 -10.31
CA ASP A 17 -7.23 -14.05 -9.00
C ASP A 17 -6.82 -14.98 -7.85
N ALA A 18 -7.24 -16.25 -7.89
CA ALA A 18 -6.81 -17.24 -6.90
C ALA A 18 -5.28 -17.48 -6.93
N ARG A 19 -4.66 -17.46 -8.12
CA ARG A 19 -3.20 -17.55 -8.28
C ARG A 19 -2.50 -16.31 -7.73
N VAL A 20 -3.04 -15.11 -7.99
CA VAL A 20 -2.53 -13.85 -7.40
C VAL A 20 -2.55 -13.91 -5.87
N GLY A 21 -3.66 -14.36 -5.28
CA GLY A 21 -3.76 -14.53 -3.82
C GLY A 21 -2.69 -15.49 -3.27
N LYS A 22 -2.40 -16.59 -3.98
CA LYS A 22 -1.33 -17.52 -3.60
C LYS A 22 0.07 -16.89 -3.64
N GLU A 23 0.34 -16.01 -4.60
CA GLU A 23 1.64 -15.31 -4.68
C GLU A 23 1.80 -14.30 -3.52
N ILE A 24 0.72 -13.60 -3.15
CA ILE A 24 0.70 -12.69 -1.98
C ILE A 24 0.93 -13.48 -0.68
N ASP A 25 0.29 -14.63 -0.53
CA ASP A 25 0.48 -15.54 0.60
C ASP A 25 1.91 -16.10 0.64
N ALA A 26 2.45 -16.53 -0.51
CA ALA A 26 3.81 -17.03 -0.62
C ALA A 26 4.86 -15.97 -0.26
N ALA A 27 4.58 -14.70 -0.55
CA ALA A 27 5.40 -13.57 -0.13
C ALA A 27 5.25 -13.24 1.38
N ARG A 28 4.37 -13.92 2.12
CA ARG A 28 4.14 -13.73 3.56
C ARG A 28 3.72 -12.30 3.88
N LEU A 29 2.84 -11.71 3.07
CA LEU A 29 2.40 -10.33 3.26
C LEU A 29 1.21 -10.18 4.21
N ARG A 30 0.55 -11.28 4.56
CA ARG A 30 -0.56 -11.27 5.51
C ARG A 30 -0.06 -11.29 6.95
N ARG A 31 -0.89 -10.76 7.86
CA ARG A 31 -0.55 -10.49 9.26
C ARG A 31 0.06 -11.65 10.04
N ALA A 32 -0.29 -12.90 9.74
CA ALA A 32 0.23 -14.05 10.48
C ALA A 32 1.68 -14.37 10.12
N ASP A 33 2.13 -13.97 8.92
CA ASP A 33 3.30 -14.56 8.30
C ASP A 33 4.47 -13.59 8.16
N ASN A 34 4.26 -12.28 8.00
CA ASN A 34 5.37 -11.33 7.96
C ASN A 34 5.94 -11.06 9.36
N ALA A 35 7.27 -10.96 9.50
CA ALA A 35 7.87 -10.72 10.81
C ALA A 35 7.47 -9.36 11.40
N PHE A 36 7.24 -8.34 10.58
CA PHE A 36 6.85 -7.00 11.06
C PHE A 36 5.63 -7.05 11.98
N PHE A 37 4.58 -7.78 11.55
CA PHE A 37 3.35 -7.88 12.33
C PHE A 37 3.53 -8.65 13.63
N GLY A 38 4.40 -9.66 13.61
CA GLY A 38 4.81 -10.41 14.79
C GLY A 38 5.55 -9.53 15.79
N GLU A 39 6.55 -8.77 15.33
CA GLU A 39 7.34 -7.88 16.20
C GLU A 39 6.48 -6.72 16.73
N ALA A 40 5.67 -6.06 15.90
CA ALA A 40 4.77 -4.98 16.34
C ALA A 40 3.77 -5.48 17.41
N ARG A 41 3.36 -6.74 17.34
CA ARG A 41 2.51 -7.37 18.37
C ARG A 41 3.30 -7.62 19.67
N LYS A 42 4.51 -8.17 19.57
CA LYS A 42 5.34 -8.58 20.72
C LYS A 42 5.95 -7.40 21.47
N ALA A 43 6.28 -6.31 20.77
CA ALA A 43 6.83 -5.10 21.34
C ALA A 43 6.04 -4.67 22.58
N GLU A 44 6.70 -4.45 23.71
CA GLU A 44 6.06 -3.88 24.90
C GLU A 44 6.12 -2.35 24.87
N SER A 45 7.28 -1.82 24.47
CA SER A 45 7.55 -0.41 24.18
C SER A 45 8.33 -0.28 22.88
N VAL A 46 8.31 0.89 22.24
CA VAL A 46 9.03 1.19 21.00
C VAL A 46 9.80 2.48 21.19
N THR A 47 11.09 2.50 20.81
CA THR A 47 11.89 3.73 20.89
C THR A 47 11.50 4.74 19.80
N PRO A 48 11.66 6.06 20.06
CA PRO A 48 11.43 7.09 19.05
C PRO A 48 12.28 6.89 17.78
N GLU A 49 13.51 6.39 17.91
CA GLU A 49 14.43 6.15 16.79
C GLU A 49 13.91 5.06 15.85
N ALA A 50 13.46 3.92 16.41
CA ALA A 50 12.88 2.83 15.63
C ALA A 50 11.58 3.26 14.94
N ALA A 51 10.72 3.96 15.68
CA ALA A 51 9.49 4.54 15.15
C ALA A 51 9.77 5.53 14.01
N LEU A 52 10.78 6.40 14.17
CA LEU A 52 11.14 7.38 13.16
C LEU A 52 11.65 6.73 11.88
N ALA A 53 12.51 5.71 11.99
CA ALA A 53 13.02 4.98 10.85
C ALA A 53 11.87 4.32 10.04
N ILE A 54 10.89 3.71 10.73
CA ILE A 54 9.70 3.14 10.09
C ILE A 54 8.85 4.26 9.45
N ALA A 55 8.65 5.38 10.14
CA ALA A 55 7.87 6.51 9.63
C ALA A 55 8.44 7.08 8.33
N HIS A 56 9.77 7.23 8.23
CA HIS A 56 10.42 7.69 7.00
C HIS A 56 10.25 6.72 5.83
N ARG A 57 10.44 5.42 6.09
CA ARG A 57 10.30 4.37 5.07
C ARG A 57 8.88 4.29 4.55
N TRP A 58 7.89 4.31 5.44
CA TRP A 58 6.47 4.33 5.06
C TRP A 58 6.15 5.57 4.23
N ARG A 59 6.54 6.77 4.69
CA ARG A 59 6.32 8.02 3.95
C ARG A 59 6.88 7.93 2.53
N ALA A 60 8.08 7.37 2.34
CA ALA A 60 8.67 7.18 1.02
C ALA A 60 7.86 6.20 0.15
N MET A 61 7.47 5.06 0.71
CA MET A 61 6.70 4.00 0.03
C MET A 61 5.31 4.48 -0.38
N THR A 62 4.55 5.11 0.54
CA THR A 62 3.20 5.63 0.24
C THR A 62 3.24 6.76 -0.77
N LYS A 63 4.23 7.66 -0.66
CA LYS A 63 4.41 8.72 -1.67
C LYS A 63 4.67 8.11 -3.05
N ALA A 64 5.57 7.14 -3.15
CA ALA A 64 5.89 6.49 -4.42
C ALA A 64 4.65 5.80 -4.98
N PHE A 65 4.04 4.88 -4.21
CA PHE A 65 2.82 4.16 -4.59
C PHE A 65 1.75 5.07 -5.21
N MET A 66 1.46 6.19 -4.55
CA MET A 66 0.44 7.13 -5.02
C MET A 66 0.80 7.71 -6.40
N PHE A 67 2.02 8.22 -6.57
CA PHE A 67 2.43 8.85 -7.85
C PHE A 67 2.72 7.85 -8.97
N THR A 68 3.22 6.67 -8.64
CA THR A 68 3.44 5.59 -9.62
C THR A 68 2.14 4.96 -10.08
N THR A 69 1.15 4.85 -9.20
CA THR A 69 -0.21 4.39 -9.58
C THR A 69 -0.93 5.43 -10.42
N LEU A 70 -0.84 6.73 -10.09
CA LEU A 70 -1.32 7.83 -10.96
C LEU A 70 -0.67 7.79 -12.36
N SER A 71 0.64 7.55 -12.41
CA SER A 71 1.36 7.43 -13.68
C SER A 71 0.88 6.23 -14.50
N GLY A 72 0.67 5.09 -13.84
CA GLY A 72 0.09 3.89 -14.44
C GLY A 72 -1.34 4.09 -14.94
N LEU A 73 -2.18 4.84 -14.20
CA LEU A 73 -3.52 5.25 -14.66
C LEU A 73 -3.42 6.07 -15.97
N GLY A 74 -2.42 6.95 -16.09
CA GLY A 74 -2.13 7.68 -17.33
C GLY A 74 -1.72 6.77 -18.48
N VAL A 75 -0.98 5.68 -18.22
CA VAL A 75 -0.66 4.65 -19.23
C VAL A 75 -1.94 3.95 -19.69
N MET A 76 -2.79 3.53 -18.76
CA MET A 76 -4.08 2.90 -19.07
C MET A 76 -4.99 3.82 -19.89
N ALA A 77 -5.11 5.09 -19.50
CA ALA A 77 -5.92 6.08 -20.19
C ALA A 77 -5.48 6.28 -21.65
N ARG A 78 -4.16 6.33 -21.90
CA ARG A 78 -3.64 6.40 -23.28
C ARG A 78 -3.97 5.15 -24.10
N ARG A 79 -3.92 3.97 -23.48
CA ARG A 79 -4.32 2.71 -24.15
C ARG A 79 -5.81 2.75 -24.53
N PHE A 80 -6.68 3.18 -23.61
CA PHE A 80 -8.12 3.23 -23.87
C PHE A 80 -8.51 4.32 -24.87
N GLN A 81 -7.81 5.45 -24.88
CA GLN A 81 -8.02 6.50 -25.88
C GLN A 81 -7.73 6.02 -27.32
N GLY A 82 -6.90 4.99 -27.49
CA GLY A 82 -6.62 4.35 -28.78
C GLY A 82 -7.62 3.26 -29.20
N GLN A 83 -8.65 2.96 -28.39
CA GLN A 83 -9.67 1.95 -28.68
C GLN A 83 -10.96 2.62 -29.17
N ASP A 84 -11.63 2.00 -30.15
CA ASP A 84 -12.89 2.54 -30.71
C ASP A 84 -14.04 2.56 -29.68
N ALA A 85 -14.10 1.55 -28.81
CA ALA A 85 -15.04 1.47 -27.69
C ALA A 85 -14.47 0.55 -26.59
N PRO A 86 -13.98 1.10 -25.46
CA PRO A 86 -13.61 0.29 -24.30
C PRO A 86 -14.83 -0.44 -23.74
N ASP A 87 -14.65 -1.68 -23.31
CA ASP A 87 -15.71 -2.46 -22.68
C ASP A 87 -16.09 -1.90 -21.30
N HIS A 88 -17.34 -2.11 -20.88
CA HIS A 88 -17.88 -1.66 -19.61
C HIS A 88 -17.10 -2.22 -18.41
N GLU A 89 -16.66 -3.49 -18.46
CA GLU A 89 -15.86 -4.09 -17.38
C GLU A 89 -14.49 -3.38 -17.23
N LEU A 90 -13.84 -3.03 -18.36
CA LEU A 90 -12.58 -2.29 -18.35
C LEU A 90 -12.75 -0.87 -17.81
N LEU A 91 -13.85 -0.20 -18.15
CA LEU A 91 -14.18 1.13 -17.63
C LEU A 91 -14.49 1.09 -16.13
N ALA A 92 -15.17 0.04 -15.66
CA ALA A 92 -15.45 -0.16 -14.24
C ALA A 92 -14.14 -0.35 -13.44
N ALA A 93 -13.24 -1.22 -13.91
CA ALA A 93 -11.94 -1.40 -13.28
C ALA A 93 -11.09 -0.10 -13.30
N PHE A 94 -11.10 0.66 -14.40
CA PHE A 94 -10.45 1.98 -14.47
C PHE A 94 -11.04 2.98 -13.47
N GLN A 95 -12.35 2.98 -13.30
CA GLN A 95 -13.04 3.81 -12.31
C GLN A 95 -12.60 3.43 -10.89
N THR A 96 -12.46 2.14 -10.58
CA THR A 96 -11.93 1.68 -9.29
C THR A 96 -10.52 2.20 -9.03
N VAL A 97 -9.61 2.08 -10.02
CA VAL A 97 -8.23 2.61 -9.91
C VAL A 97 -8.25 4.13 -9.63
N TYR A 98 -9.11 4.87 -10.33
CA TYR A 98 -9.27 6.30 -10.13
C TYR A 98 -9.85 6.64 -8.75
N GLN A 99 -10.83 5.88 -8.26
CA GLN A 99 -11.47 6.11 -6.97
C GLN A 99 -10.49 5.88 -5.81
N VAL A 100 -9.78 4.75 -5.79
CA VAL A 100 -8.80 4.45 -4.72
C VAL A 100 -7.73 5.55 -4.64
N ILE A 101 -7.17 5.95 -5.79
CA ILE A 101 -6.15 7.01 -5.81
C ILE A 101 -6.74 8.41 -5.54
N GLY A 102 -7.99 8.64 -5.93
CA GLY A 102 -8.73 9.84 -5.54
C GLY A 102 -8.95 9.91 -4.03
N ASP A 103 -9.21 8.77 -3.39
CA ASP A 103 -9.33 8.67 -1.94
C ASP A 103 -8.01 9.00 -1.25
N ASP A 104 -6.88 8.49 -1.76
CA ASP A 104 -5.54 8.81 -1.24
C ASP A 104 -5.16 10.30 -1.36
N LEU A 105 -5.66 10.98 -2.39
CA LEU A 105 -5.36 12.39 -2.68
C LEU A 105 -6.30 13.37 -1.98
N ASP A 106 -7.59 13.09 -1.94
CA ASP A 106 -8.64 14.04 -1.51
C ASP A 106 -9.46 13.51 -0.32
N ASN A 107 -9.09 12.36 0.26
CA ASN A 107 -9.79 11.75 1.38
C ASN A 107 -11.28 11.53 1.06
N ALA A 108 -11.58 11.11 -0.16
CA ALA A 108 -12.94 11.04 -0.65
C ALA A 108 -13.77 9.92 0.02
N ALA A 109 -13.13 8.86 0.53
CA ALA A 109 -13.77 7.85 1.35
C ALA A 109 -14.35 8.46 2.64
N PRO A 110 -15.58 8.06 3.07
CA PRO A 110 -16.23 8.65 4.23
C PRO A 110 -15.39 8.63 5.51
N ALA A 111 -14.67 7.52 5.75
CA ALA A 111 -13.83 7.34 6.92
C ALA A 111 -12.67 8.34 6.99
N PHE A 112 -12.12 8.77 5.83
CA PHE A 112 -11.07 9.78 5.76
C PHE A 112 -11.65 11.18 5.86
N ARG A 113 -12.72 11.48 5.10
CA ARG A 113 -13.35 12.81 5.04
C ARG A 113 -13.75 13.38 6.41
N GLU A 114 -14.10 12.52 7.35
CA GLU A 114 -14.51 12.91 8.70
C GLU A 114 -13.36 13.50 9.55
N VAL A 115 -12.12 13.05 9.32
CA VAL A 115 -10.99 13.32 10.23
C VAL A 115 -9.75 13.89 9.53
N ALA A 116 -9.62 13.70 8.22
CA ALA A 116 -8.47 14.16 7.47
C ALA A 116 -8.45 15.69 7.36
N PRO A 117 -7.27 16.32 7.39
CA PRO A 117 -7.13 17.73 7.06
C PRO A 117 -7.68 18.02 5.65
N ARG A 118 -8.31 19.19 5.46
CA ARG A 118 -8.77 19.59 4.13
C ARG A 118 -7.61 20.06 3.24
N GLY A 119 -7.77 19.87 1.93
CA GLY A 119 -6.79 20.31 0.94
C GLY A 119 -5.50 19.49 0.97
N PRO A 120 -4.37 20.03 0.50
CA PRO A 120 -3.12 19.27 0.33
C PRO A 120 -2.56 18.63 1.60
N ALA A 121 -2.91 19.15 2.78
CA ALA A 121 -2.52 18.58 4.07
C ALA A 121 -3.18 17.22 4.35
N GLY A 122 -4.30 16.92 3.68
CA GLY A 122 -4.99 15.64 3.78
C GLY A 122 -4.40 14.55 2.91
N ILE A 123 -3.55 14.87 1.92
CA ILE A 123 -2.93 13.86 1.05
C ILE A 123 -2.20 12.84 1.93
N HIS A 124 -2.43 11.54 1.73
CA HIS A 124 -2.08 10.50 2.69
C HIS A 124 -0.64 10.56 3.22
N TYR A 125 0.36 10.71 2.34
CA TYR A 125 1.76 10.78 2.77
C TYR A 125 2.11 12.09 3.48
N VAL A 126 1.39 13.19 3.21
CA VAL A 126 1.55 14.49 3.88
C VAL A 126 0.89 14.44 5.26
N TRP A 127 -0.32 13.90 5.34
CA TRP A 127 -1.01 13.71 6.60
C TRP A 127 -0.20 12.81 7.55
N TRP A 128 0.39 11.72 7.03
CA TRP A 128 1.35 10.90 7.78
C TRP A 128 2.59 11.69 8.24
N GLU A 129 3.17 12.50 7.36
CA GLU A 129 4.33 13.33 7.69
C GLU A 129 4.03 14.28 8.86
N ASP A 130 2.84 14.88 8.86
CA ASP A 130 2.41 15.85 9.87
C ASP A 130 1.98 15.22 11.20
N THR A 131 1.36 14.04 11.16
CA THR A 131 0.77 13.42 12.37
C THR A 131 1.62 12.34 13.01
N VAL A 132 2.56 11.75 12.28
CA VAL A 132 3.41 10.67 12.80
C VAL A 132 4.87 11.06 12.73
N LEU A 133 5.38 11.35 11.53
CA LEU A 133 6.82 11.54 11.32
C LEU A 133 7.36 12.76 12.10
N LYS A 134 6.75 13.93 11.93
CA LYS A 134 7.20 15.17 12.61
C LYS A 134 7.10 15.07 14.13
N PRO A 135 6.00 14.56 14.73
CA PRO A 135 5.94 14.35 16.17
C PRO A 135 7.04 13.42 16.71
N VAL A 136 7.29 12.27 16.07
CA VAL A 136 8.38 11.38 16.50
C VAL A 136 9.73 12.05 16.36
N ALA A 137 10.00 12.73 15.24
CA ALA A 137 11.27 13.40 14.98
C ALA A 137 11.63 14.48 16.01
N ALA A 138 10.63 15.12 16.63
CA ALA A 138 10.83 16.12 17.68
C ALA A 138 11.49 15.55 18.95
N HIS A 139 11.45 14.21 19.12
CA HIS A 139 12.01 13.50 20.27
C HIS A 139 13.29 12.72 19.97
N VAL A 140 13.80 12.80 18.74
CA VAL A 140 15.02 12.09 18.30
C VAL A 140 16.14 13.11 18.08
N ALA A 141 17.38 12.78 18.44
CA ALA A 141 18.53 13.65 18.21
C ALA A 141 18.79 13.87 16.70
N GLU A 142 19.40 14.99 16.32
CA GLU A 142 19.61 15.31 14.89
C GLU A 142 20.41 14.24 14.15
N GLU A 143 21.45 13.66 14.77
CA GLU A 143 22.26 12.61 14.17
C GLU A 143 21.42 11.34 13.88
N ASP A 144 20.57 10.95 14.83
CA ASP A 144 19.67 9.81 14.68
C ASP A 144 18.54 10.10 13.68
N ARG A 145 18.06 11.36 13.58
CA ARG A 145 17.11 11.77 12.53
C ARG A 145 17.71 11.59 11.13
N GLN A 146 18.96 12.01 10.94
CA GLN A 146 19.65 11.86 9.67
C GLN A 146 19.86 10.39 9.32
N SER A 147 20.23 9.56 10.31
CA SER A 147 20.34 8.12 10.15
C SER A 147 19.00 7.47 9.77
N ALA A 148 17.91 7.82 10.47
CA ALA A 148 16.57 7.28 10.22
C ALA A 148 16.02 7.64 8.82
N ALA A 149 16.44 8.77 8.25
CA ALA A 149 16.04 9.19 6.91
C ALA A 149 16.70 8.37 5.77
N VAL A 150 17.77 7.61 6.07
CA VAL A 150 18.43 6.74 5.09
C VAL A 150 17.57 5.50 4.83
N LEU A 151 17.15 5.33 3.58
CA LEU A 151 16.31 4.20 3.18
C LEU A 151 17.14 2.92 2.99
N PRO A 152 16.75 1.79 3.62
CA PRO A 152 17.38 0.50 3.37
C PRO A 152 17.21 0.04 1.93
N ARG A 153 18.15 -0.80 1.45
CA ARG A 153 18.12 -1.36 0.08
C ARG A 153 16.80 -2.06 -0.28
N ALA A 154 16.18 -2.74 0.68
CA ALA A 154 14.91 -3.42 0.43
C ALA A 154 13.77 -2.42 0.16
N VAL A 155 13.77 -1.27 0.85
CA VAL A 155 12.80 -0.19 0.60
C VAL A 155 13.09 0.43 -0.76
N THR A 156 14.33 0.79 -1.08
CA THR A 156 14.66 1.36 -2.40
C THR A 156 14.34 0.39 -3.54
N GLY A 157 14.56 -0.91 -3.36
CA GLY A 157 14.19 -1.92 -4.35
C GLY A 157 12.69 -2.01 -4.61
N LEU A 158 11.85 -1.78 -3.58
CA LEU A 158 10.41 -1.63 -3.77
C LEU A 158 10.06 -0.36 -4.54
N LEU A 159 10.69 0.79 -4.22
CA LEU A 159 10.47 2.04 -4.96
C LEU A 159 10.84 1.87 -6.45
N ASP A 160 11.98 1.24 -6.74
CA ASP A 160 12.41 0.94 -8.11
C ASP A 160 11.40 0.03 -8.82
N SER A 161 10.78 -0.91 -8.09
CA SER A 161 9.71 -1.76 -8.63
C SER A 161 8.45 -0.97 -8.95
N MET A 162 8.05 -0.05 -8.08
CA MET A 162 6.90 0.85 -8.32
C MET A 162 7.14 1.72 -9.55
N ASP A 163 8.36 2.26 -9.72
CA ASP A 163 8.72 3.07 -10.90
C ASP A 163 8.67 2.27 -12.20
N ARG A 164 9.14 1.00 -12.18
CA ARG A 164 8.97 0.11 -13.36
C ARG A 164 7.49 -0.10 -13.68
N LEU A 165 6.68 -0.41 -12.66
CA LEU A 165 5.23 -0.61 -12.82
C LEU A 165 4.51 0.67 -13.27
N ALA A 166 4.99 1.86 -12.91
CA ALA A 166 4.40 3.14 -13.33
C ALA A 166 4.32 3.32 -14.85
N THR A 167 5.18 2.61 -15.59
CA THR A 167 5.22 2.63 -17.06
C THR A 167 4.62 1.38 -17.70
N HIS A 168 4.30 0.36 -16.90
CA HIS A 168 3.78 -0.91 -17.36
C HIS A 168 2.26 -0.83 -17.64
N PRO A 169 1.75 -1.41 -18.75
CA PRO A 169 0.33 -1.35 -19.09
C PRO A 169 -0.64 -1.88 -18.02
N LEU A 170 -0.19 -2.88 -17.26
CA LEU A 170 -0.94 -3.47 -16.14
C LEU A 170 -0.44 -3.00 -14.76
N GLY A 171 0.50 -2.07 -14.72
CA GLY A 171 1.25 -1.78 -13.50
C GLY A 171 0.43 -1.10 -12.40
N ALA A 172 -0.54 -0.25 -12.74
CA ALA A 172 -1.49 0.29 -11.76
C ALA A 172 -2.37 -0.82 -11.14
N ALA A 173 -2.83 -1.76 -11.97
CA ALA A 173 -3.63 -2.90 -11.54
C ALA A 173 -2.84 -3.84 -10.61
N VAL A 174 -1.58 -4.14 -10.94
CA VAL A 174 -0.68 -4.91 -10.07
C VAL A 174 -0.46 -4.20 -8.74
N GLN A 175 -0.16 -2.89 -8.77
CA GLN A 175 0.11 -2.12 -7.56
C GLN A 175 -1.09 -2.14 -6.61
N LEU A 176 -2.28 -1.84 -7.12
CA LEU A 176 -3.51 -1.82 -6.32
C LEU A 176 -3.87 -3.21 -5.80
N ARG A 177 -3.82 -4.23 -6.66
CA ARG A 177 -4.19 -5.59 -6.26
C ARG A 177 -3.37 -6.10 -5.08
N VAL A 178 -2.09 -5.76 -5.01
CA VAL A 178 -1.21 -6.17 -3.91
C VAL A 178 -1.38 -5.28 -2.69
N VAL A 179 -1.43 -3.94 -2.86
CA VAL A 179 -1.44 -2.99 -1.73
C VAL A 179 -2.75 -3.06 -0.95
N GLU A 180 -3.89 -3.13 -1.64
CA GLU A 180 -5.20 -3.18 -1.00
C GLU A 180 -5.41 -4.47 -0.20
N ASP A 181 -4.79 -5.58 -0.61
CA ASP A 181 -4.81 -6.85 0.12
C ASP A 181 -4.07 -6.79 1.47
N ILE A 182 -3.16 -5.82 1.63
CA ILE A 182 -2.24 -5.74 2.77
C ILE A 182 -2.42 -4.44 3.57
N ALA A 183 -3.18 -3.48 3.06
CA ALA A 183 -3.36 -2.15 3.64
C ALA A 183 -3.93 -2.22 5.06
N LEU A 184 -4.98 -3.03 5.28
CA LEU A 184 -5.57 -3.25 6.60
C LEU A 184 -4.55 -3.82 7.60
N ASP A 185 -3.79 -4.83 7.18
CA ASP A 185 -2.80 -5.48 8.04
C ASP A 185 -1.68 -4.52 8.42
N ILE A 186 -1.20 -3.70 7.48
CA ILE A 186 -0.23 -2.62 7.72
C ILE A 186 -0.79 -1.58 8.69
N ALA A 187 -2.02 -1.10 8.48
CA ALA A 187 -2.65 -0.12 9.37
C ALA A 187 -2.78 -0.66 10.80
N VAL A 188 -3.19 -1.92 10.97
CA VAL A 188 -3.23 -2.59 12.29
C VAL A 188 -1.83 -2.74 12.88
N GLY A 189 -0.82 -3.05 12.06
CA GLY A 189 0.58 -3.10 12.47
C GLY A 189 1.07 -1.75 13.03
N PHE A 190 0.84 -0.66 12.29
CA PHE A 190 1.15 0.68 12.74
C PHE A 190 0.39 1.07 14.01
N ARG A 191 -0.90 0.72 14.11
CA ARG A 191 -1.69 1.03 15.30
C ARG A 191 -1.10 0.44 16.56
N ARG A 192 -0.54 -0.77 16.47
CA ARG A 192 0.12 -1.48 17.58
C ARG A 192 1.47 -0.92 17.92
N LEU A 193 2.26 -0.59 16.89
CA LEU A 193 3.58 0.01 17.02
C LEU A 193 3.48 1.40 17.67
N TYR A 194 2.78 2.33 17.02
CA TYR A 194 2.80 3.74 17.41
C TYR A 194 2.09 3.99 18.74
N ALA A 195 1.13 3.15 19.13
CA ALA A 195 0.53 3.19 20.46
C ALA A 195 1.49 2.82 21.61
N LYS A 196 2.71 2.38 21.30
CA LYS A 196 3.72 1.96 22.26
C LYS A 196 5.01 2.78 22.16
N VAL A 197 5.01 3.86 21.38
CA VAL A 197 6.19 4.72 21.27
C VAL A 197 6.38 5.50 22.56
N GLU A 198 7.49 5.27 23.24
CA GLU A 198 7.79 5.88 24.53
C GLU A 198 8.75 7.05 24.37
N VAL A 199 8.43 8.16 25.04
CA VAL A 199 9.30 9.32 25.21
C VAL A 199 9.47 9.57 26.71
N PRO A 200 10.45 10.38 27.18
CA PRO A 200 10.70 10.55 28.61
C PRO A 200 9.42 10.88 29.41
N GLY A 201 8.98 9.91 30.22
CA GLY A 201 7.84 10.06 31.13
C GLY A 201 6.44 9.74 30.56
N THR A 202 6.29 9.36 29.29
CA THR A 202 4.96 9.02 28.72
C THR A 202 5.04 8.26 27.40
N THR A 203 3.92 7.67 26.98
CA THR A 203 3.69 7.28 25.58
C THR A 203 3.44 8.53 24.74
N LEU A 204 4.08 8.62 23.56
CA LEU A 204 3.99 9.78 22.66
C LEU A 204 2.56 9.97 22.12
N PHE A 205 1.94 8.89 21.65
CA PHE A 205 0.61 8.90 21.04
C PHE A 205 -0.45 8.32 22.00
N ALA A 206 -0.62 8.97 23.15
CA ALA A 206 -1.53 8.53 24.22
C ALA A 206 -2.98 9.01 24.01
N GLY A 207 -3.18 10.04 23.17
CA GLY A 207 -4.48 10.61 22.85
C GLY A 207 -5.28 9.75 21.87
N ARG A 208 -6.61 9.88 21.94
CA ARG A 208 -7.53 9.16 21.04
C ARG A 208 -7.37 9.59 19.58
N ASP A 209 -7.02 10.85 19.34
CA ASP A 209 -6.98 11.45 18.00
C ASP A 209 -5.57 11.44 17.39
N ASP A 210 -4.56 11.07 18.17
CA ASP A 210 -3.14 11.08 17.79
C ASP A 210 -2.83 10.13 16.61
N LEU A 211 -3.63 9.07 16.47
CA LEU A 211 -3.50 8.08 15.40
C LEU A 211 -4.72 8.07 14.47
N ALA A 212 -5.39 9.22 14.31
CA ALA A 212 -6.56 9.36 13.45
C ALA A 212 -6.32 8.86 12.01
N TRP A 213 -5.13 9.09 11.44
CA TRP A 213 -4.73 8.54 10.14
C TRP A 213 -4.84 7.02 10.11
N VAL A 214 -4.31 6.35 11.14
CA VAL A 214 -4.29 4.88 11.21
C VAL A 214 -5.69 4.33 11.44
N ASP A 215 -6.44 4.95 12.35
CA ASP A 215 -7.77 4.50 12.72
C ASP A 215 -8.78 4.71 11.56
N SER A 216 -8.63 5.76 10.75
CA SER A 216 -9.45 5.93 9.54
C SER A 216 -9.12 4.91 8.47
N HIS A 217 -7.85 4.55 8.27
CA HIS A 217 -7.46 3.48 7.34
C HIS A 217 -8.04 2.13 7.78
N ILE A 218 -7.96 1.77 9.06
CA ILE A 218 -8.59 0.53 9.54
C ILE A 218 -10.10 0.48 9.23
N LYS A 219 -10.80 1.62 9.34
CA LYS A 219 -12.23 1.72 8.99
C LYS A 219 -12.49 1.65 7.49
N ALA A 220 -11.69 2.35 6.68
CA ALA A 220 -11.83 2.41 5.23
C ALA A 220 -11.51 1.06 4.56
N GLU A 221 -10.40 0.44 4.97
CA GLU A 221 -9.88 -0.79 4.36
C GLU A 221 -10.75 -2.02 4.61
N THR A 222 -11.67 -1.95 5.59
CA THR A 222 -12.69 -3.00 5.74
C THR A 222 -13.65 -3.04 4.53
N MET A 223 -13.72 -1.97 3.72
CA MET A 223 -14.54 -1.87 2.51
C MET A 223 -13.73 -1.95 1.21
N HIS A 224 -12.52 -1.37 1.14
CA HIS A 224 -11.73 -1.30 -0.11
C HIS A 224 -11.16 -2.65 -0.56
N ALA A 225 -10.67 -3.47 0.38
CA ALA A 225 -10.12 -4.79 0.04
C ALA A 225 -11.11 -5.68 -0.73
N ALA A 226 -12.41 -5.55 -0.44
CA ALA A 226 -13.45 -6.29 -1.16
C ALA A 226 -13.62 -5.83 -2.61
N GLN A 227 -13.38 -4.54 -2.92
CA GLN A 227 -13.60 -3.94 -4.24
C GLN A 227 -12.53 -4.31 -5.26
N VAL A 228 -11.27 -4.50 -4.84
CA VAL A 228 -10.18 -4.82 -5.78
C VAL A 228 -10.00 -6.31 -6.09
N SER A 229 -10.64 -7.17 -5.31
CA SER A 229 -10.80 -8.61 -5.56
C SER A 229 -12.22 -8.97 -6.01
N ASP A 230 -13.07 -7.96 -6.23
CA ASP A 230 -14.47 -8.13 -6.57
C ASP A 230 -14.65 -8.79 -7.93
N GLU A 231 -15.70 -9.61 -8.07
CA GLU A 231 -15.97 -10.32 -9.31
C GLU A 231 -16.26 -9.35 -10.47
N ASP A 232 -16.81 -8.15 -10.23
CA ASP A 232 -17.19 -7.20 -11.28
C ASP A 232 -16.15 -6.08 -11.49
N THR A 233 -15.38 -5.72 -10.46
CA THR A 233 -14.48 -4.55 -10.49
C THR A 233 -13.02 -4.83 -10.13
N GLY A 234 -12.68 -6.09 -9.89
CA GLY A 234 -11.34 -6.51 -9.46
C GLY A 234 -10.23 -6.25 -10.48
N MET A 235 -9.01 -6.03 -10.00
CA MET A 235 -7.88 -5.58 -10.83
C MET A 235 -7.46 -6.59 -11.89
N THR A 236 -7.73 -7.88 -11.67
CA THR A 236 -7.44 -8.91 -12.66
C THR A 236 -8.31 -8.76 -13.92
N ARG A 237 -9.46 -8.07 -13.86
CA ARG A 237 -10.34 -7.80 -15.02
C ARG A 237 -9.68 -6.95 -16.11
N LEU A 238 -8.59 -6.27 -15.79
CA LEU A 238 -7.79 -5.50 -16.74
C LEU A 238 -6.86 -6.38 -17.61
N VAL A 239 -6.77 -7.67 -17.30
CA VAL A 239 -5.98 -8.66 -18.03
C VAL A 239 -6.81 -9.21 -19.19
N ALA A 240 -6.35 -8.94 -20.41
CA ALA A 240 -7.14 -9.26 -21.60
C ALA A 240 -7.06 -10.73 -22.03
N ASP A 241 -5.90 -11.36 -21.84
CA ASP A 241 -5.58 -12.68 -22.40
C ASP A 241 -4.59 -13.45 -21.53
N ARG A 242 -4.26 -14.68 -21.95
CA ARG A 242 -3.38 -15.59 -21.20
C ARG A 242 -1.93 -15.11 -21.14
N GLU A 243 -1.46 -14.39 -22.15
CA GLU A 243 -0.09 -13.84 -22.15
C GLU A 243 0.01 -12.75 -21.07
N GLN A 244 -0.95 -11.82 -21.07
CA GLN A 244 -1.08 -10.80 -20.04
C GLN A 244 -1.30 -11.41 -18.64
N ALA A 245 -1.97 -12.56 -18.52
CA ALA A 245 -2.16 -13.22 -17.24
C ALA A 245 -0.83 -13.70 -16.61
N GLU A 246 0.06 -14.27 -17.42
CA GLU A 246 1.38 -14.71 -16.95
C GLU A 246 2.30 -13.51 -16.67
N GLU A 247 2.23 -12.44 -17.47
CA GLU A 247 2.90 -11.17 -17.18
C GLU A 247 2.42 -10.55 -15.87
N PHE A 248 1.10 -10.50 -15.66
CA PHE A 248 0.48 -9.97 -14.45
C PHE A 248 0.94 -10.74 -13.21
N LEU A 249 0.91 -12.07 -13.27
CA LEU A 249 1.35 -12.92 -12.16
C LEU A 249 2.85 -12.77 -11.86
N THR A 250 3.68 -12.64 -12.89
CA THR A 250 5.12 -12.39 -12.72
C THR A 250 5.34 -11.06 -12.01
N ALA A 251 4.66 -10.00 -12.47
CA ALA A 251 4.73 -8.67 -11.86
C ALA A 251 4.21 -8.67 -10.41
N VAL A 252 3.11 -9.38 -10.12
CA VAL A 252 2.59 -9.55 -8.75
C VAL A 252 3.62 -10.25 -7.87
N ARG A 253 4.20 -11.37 -8.32
CA ARG A 253 5.18 -12.12 -7.54
C ARG A 253 6.39 -11.26 -7.18
N GLU A 254 6.94 -10.55 -8.15
CA GLU A 254 8.10 -9.66 -7.94
C GLU A 254 7.75 -8.52 -6.98
N TYR A 255 6.62 -7.85 -7.22
CA TYR A 255 6.18 -6.71 -6.41
C TYR A 255 5.85 -7.13 -4.97
N ALA A 256 5.19 -8.26 -4.78
CA ALA A 256 4.88 -8.82 -3.47
C ALA A 256 6.15 -9.21 -2.69
N ALA A 257 7.15 -9.80 -3.37
CA ALA A 257 8.44 -10.09 -2.76
C ALA A 257 9.18 -8.82 -2.32
N HIS A 258 9.12 -7.75 -3.12
CA HIS A 258 9.69 -6.44 -2.75
C HIS A 258 8.97 -5.82 -1.54
N TRP A 259 7.64 -5.89 -1.48
CA TRP A 259 6.87 -5.46 -0.31
C TRP A 259 7.28 -6.23 0.94
N SER A 260 7.42 -7.55 0.83
CA SER A 260 7.76 -8.41 1.96
C SER A 260 9.14 -8.04 2.51
N ALA A 261 10.13 -7.90 1.63
CA ALA A 261 11.46 -7.47 1.99
C ALA A 261 11.48 -6.07 2.64
N ALA A 262 10.67 -5.13 2.16
CA ALA A 262 10.55 -3.80 2.74
C ALA A 262 9.96 -3.86 4.17
N LEU A 263 8.89 -4.64 4.38
CA LEU A 263 8.28 -4.85 5.71
C LEU A 263 9.23 -5.56 6.69
N GLU A 264 10.04 -6.50 6.22
CA GLU A 264 11.07 -7.14 7.06
C GLU A 264 12.09 -6.10 7.60
N THR A 265 12.32 -4.99 6.91
CA THR A 265 13.14 -3.90 7.47
C THR A 265 12.49 -3.23 8.67
N TYR A 266 11.14 -3.19 8.75
CA TYR A 266 10.41 -2.64 9.88
C TYR A 266 10.55 -3.57 11.09
N ALA A 267 10.45 -4.88 10.85
CA ALA A 267 10.74 -5.90 11.87
C ALA A 267 12.16 -5.75 12.43
N GLN A 268 13.14 -5.51 11.55
CA GLN A 268 14.52 -5.29 11.97
C GLN A 268 14.66 -4.02 12.82
N ALA A 269 14.08 -2.90 12.39
CA ALA A 269 14.11 -1.64 13.15
C ALA A 269 13.47 -1.80 14.54
N LEU A 270 12.39 -2.59 14.63
CA LEU A 270 11.77 -2.93 15.91
C LEU A 270 12.69 -3.72 16.82
N ARG A 271 13.31 -4.79 16.31
CA ARG A 271 14.25 -5.62 17.09
C ARG A 271 15.43 -4.81 17.60
N ASP A 272 15.97 -3.92 16.78
CA ASP A 272 17.10 -3.06 17.14
C ASP A 272 16.68 -2.00 18.17
N GLY A 273 15.40 -1.59 18.17
CA GLY A 273 14.80 -0.66 19.13
C GLY A 273 14.27 -1.26 20.43
N HIS A 274 14.53 -2.55 20.70
CA HIS A 274 14.09 -3.24 21.93
C HIS A 274 15.27 -3.64 22.86
N ALA A 275 16.34 -2.85 22.91
CA ALA A 275 17.48 -3.11 23.81
C ALA A 275 17.16 -2.84 25.28
#